data_AF-A0A836BH58-F1
#
_entry.id   AF-A0A836BH58-F1
#
_cell.length_a   1.000
_cell.length_b   1.000
_cell.length_c   1.000
_cell.angle_alpha   90.00
_cell.angle_beta   90.00
_cell.angle_gamma   90.00
#
_symmetry.space_group_name_H-M   'P 1'
#
loop_
_entity.id
_entity.type
_entity.pdbx_description
1 polymer ?
#
loop_
_entity_poly.entity_id
_entity_poly.type
_entity_poly.pdbx_seq_one_letter_code
_entity_poly.pdbx_strand_id
1 'polypeptide(L)' 'MICLGVESTAHTFSCAVLEKKGKKGKILSDVRKIYQPPKGEGIHPREASR' A
#
# COMPACT_ATOMS: atom_id res chain seq x y z
N MET A 1 -8.71 1.79 19.04
CA MET A 1 -9.37 2.06 17.74
C MET A 1 -8.67 1.22 16.69
N ILE A 2 -9.42 0.47 15.88
CA ILE A 2 -8.88 -0.24 14.73
C ILE A 2 -9.10 0.64 13.50
N CYS A 3 -8.09 0.76 12.62
CA CYS A 3 -8.22 1.48 11.35
C CYS A 3 -7.60 0.69 10.20
N LEU A 4 -8.12 0.92 9.00
CA LEU A 4 -7.56 0.44 7.74
C LEU A 4 -6.82 1.60 7.06
N GLY A 5 -5.52 1.45 6.87
CA GLY A 5 -4.71 2.33 6.01
C GLY A 5 -4.68 1.79 4.59
N VAL A 6 -4.94 2.66 3.62
CA VAL A 6 -4.82 2.36 2.18
C VAL A 6 -3.82 3.32 1.58
N GLU A 7 -2.84 2.78 0.86
CA GLU A 7 -1.91 3.55 0.05
C GLU A 7 -1.96 3.01 -1.38
N SER A 8 -2.14 3.92 -2.34
CA SER A 8 -2.34 3.60 -3.76
C SER A 8 -1.91 4.76 -4.67
N THR A 9 -0.92 5.56 -4.25
CA THR A 9 -0.55 6.81 -4.95
C THR A 9 0.39 6.58 -6.12
N ALA A 10 1.21 5.52 -6.04
CA ALA A 10 2.20 5.18 -7.06
C ALA A 10 1.98 3.74 -7.58
N HIS A 11 3.05 3.07 -7.99
CA HIS A 11 3.04 1.70 -8.49
C HIS A 11 2.98 0.63 -7.38
N THR A 12 2.75 1.03 -6.14
CA THR A 12 2.52 0.12 -5.02
C THR A 12 1.10 0.32 -4.54
N PHE A 13 0.39 -0.79 -4.37
CA PHE A 13 -0.86 -0.83 -3.66
C PHE A 13 -0.61 -1.53 -2.31
N SER A 14 -1.08 -0.94 -1.22
CA SER A 14 -0.99 -1.57 0.09
C SER A 14 -2.22 -1.33 0.94
N CYS A 15 -2.48 -2.30 1.81
CA CYS A 15 -3.52 -2.24 2.82
C CYS A 15 -2.93 -2.71 4.15
N ALA A 16 -3.12 -1.89 5.19
CA ALA A 16 -2.63 -2.18 6.52
C ALA A 16 -3.74 -2.03 7.56
N VAL A 17 -3.83 -2.98 8.48
CA VAL A 17 -4.72 -2.89 9.64
C VAL A 17 -3.89 -2.44 10.83
N LEU A 18 -4.30 -1.36 11.49
CA LEU A 18 -3.61 -0.82 12.65
C LEU A 18 -4.53 -0.76 13.87
N GLU A 19 -3.96 -1.02 15.03
CA GLU A 19 -4.59 -0.75 16.32
C GLU A 19 -3.94 0.49 16.95
N LYS A 20 -4.74 1.51 17.26
CA LYS A 20 -4.33 2.68 18.05
C LYS A 20 -4.79 2.54 19.51
N LYS A 21 -3.85 2.66 20.43
CA LYS A 21 -4.03 2.70 21.89
C LYS A 21 -3.42 4.01 22.44
N GLY A 22 -4.26 5.03 22.64
CA GLY A 22 -3.81 6.37 23.04
C GLY A 22 -2.87 6.99 22.01
N LYS A 23 -1.63 7.30 22.41
CA LYS A 23 -0.56 7.81 21.53
C LYS A 23 0.26 6.72 20.84
N LYS A 24 0.00 5.44 21.13
CA LYS A 24 0.74 4.30 20.54
C LYS A 24 -0.08 3.67 19.43
N GLY A 25 0.58 3.30 18.33
CA GLY A 25 0.02 2.50 17.24
C GLY A 25 0.73 1.14 17.16
N LYS A 26 -0.01 0.11 16.76
CA LYS A 26 0.51 -1.23 16.45
C LYS A 26 0.01 -1.64 15.07
N ILE A 27 0.90 -2.11 14.21
CA ILE A 27 0.54 -2.72 12.92
C ILE A 27 0.10 -4.16 13.21
N LEU A 28 -1.10 -4.53 12.78
CA LEU A 28 -1.65 -5.87 12.91
C LEU A 28 -1.49 -6.67 11.62
N SER A 29 -1.56 -5.99 10.47
CA SER A 29 -1.32 -6.55 9.14
C SER A 29 -0.79 -5.45 8.23
N ASP A 30 0.10 -5.79 7.32
CA ASP A 30 0.63 -4.91 6.27
C ASP A 30 0.92 -5.78 5.04
N VAL A 31 0.07 -5.66 4.02
CA VAL A 31 0.20 -6.42 2.77
C VAL A 31 0.39 -5.43 1.63
N ARG A 32 1.36 -5.72 0.78
CA ARG A 32 1.76 -4.84 -0.32
C ARG A 32 1.86 -5.63 -1.61
N LYS A 33 1.43 -5.00 -2.70
CA LYS A 33 1.61 -5.49 -4.06
C LYS A 33 2.26 -4.39 -4.88
N ILE A 34 3.40 -4.68 -5.46
CA ILE A 34 4.16 -3.76 -6.31
C ILE A 34 3.87 -4.12 -7.77
N TYR A 35 3.40 -3.15 -8.55
CA TYR A 35 3.37 -3.27 -10.01
C TYR A 35 4.80 -3.10 -10.54
N GLN A 36 5.34 -4.16 -11.12
CA GLN A 36 6.63 -4.14 -11.77
C GLN A 36 6.42 -4.10 -13.29
N PRO A 37 6.86 -3.02 -13.98
CA PRO A 37 6.76 -2.96 -15.43
C PRO A 37 7.65 -4.03 -16.09
N PRO A 38 7.33 -4.43 -17.33
CA PRO A 38 8.18 -5.32 -18.12
C PRO A 38 9.62 -4.80 -18.24
N LYS A 39 10.56 -5.72 -18.51
CA LYS A 39 11.97 -5.37 -18.64
C LYS A 39 12.17 -4.37 -19.79
N GLY A 40 12.77 -3.22 -19.47
CA GLY A 40 13.05 -2.15 -20.44
C GLY A 40 11.96 -1.07 -20.48
N GLU A 41 10.87 -1.23 -19.74
CA GLU A 41 9.80 -0.23 -19.64
C GLU A 41 9.84 0.55 -18.33
N GLY A 42 9.34 1.78 -18.37
CA GLY A 42 9.10 2.60 -17.18
C GLY A 42 7.72 2.34 -16.56
N ILE A 43 7.47 2.93 -15.39
CA ILE A 43 6.13 2.89 -14.77
C ILE A 43 5.19 3.75 -15.59
N HIS A 44 4.22 3.12 -16.25
CA HIS A 44 3.16 3.83 -16.94
C HIS A 44 1.97 4.07 -15.98
N PRO A 45 1.53 5.33 -15.72
CA PRO A 45 0.50 5.62 -14.72
C PRO A 45 -0.80 4.83 -14.90
N ARG A 46 -1.22 4.62 -16.15
CA ARG A 46 -2.42 3.83 -16.45
C ARG A 46 -2.25 2.35 -16.08
N GLU A 47 -1.08 1.78 -16.32
CA GLU A 47 -0.85 0.36 -16.01
C GLU A 47 -0.64 0.15 -14.51
N ALA A 48 0.01 1.11 -13.83
CA ALA A 48 0.16 1.08 -12.38
C ALA A 48 -1.18 1.21 -11.62
N SER A 49 -2.21 1.81 -12.24
CA SER A 49 -3.54 2.00 -11.64
C SER A 49 -4.50 0.80 -11.78
N ARG A 50 -4.12 -0.24 -12.55
CA ARG A 50 -4.92 -1.44 -12.82
C ARG A 50 -4.66 -2.55 -11.80
#